data_AF-A0A8D8MFB7-F1
#
_entry.id   AF-A0A8D8MFB7-F1
#
_cell.length_a   1.000
_cell.length_b   1.000
_cell.length_c   1.000
_cell.angle_alpha   90.00
_cell.angle_beta   90.00
_cell.angle_gamma   90.00
#
_symmetry.space_group_name_H-M   'P 1'
#
loop_
_entity.id
_entity.type
_entity.pdbx_description
1 polymer ?
#
loop_
_entity_poly.entity_id
_entity_poly.type
_entity_poly.pdbx_seq_one_letter_code
_entity_poly.pdbx_strand_id
1 'polypeptide(L)'
;EIFDSYKEKDGHTRFMMTEAYASLEDLMKWFGTEQRPGSHMPFNFDFIMSINSGSLADDYKRLIDEWIAAMPSFGSPNWVLGNHDRPRVASRYGRDRAAGLAIMGMTLPG
;
A
#
# COMPACT_ATOMS: atom_id res chain seq x y z
N GLU A 1 12.50 4.59 17.71
CA GLU A 1 13.72 4.44 18.55
C GLU A 1 15.01 4.34 17.74
N ILE A 2 15.29 3.28 16.97
CA ILE A 2 16.54 3.22 16.17
C ILE A 2 16.55 4.29 15.07
N PHE A 3 15.49 4.35 14.25
CA PHE A 3 15.42 5.25 13.10
C PHE A 3 15.51 6.72 13.52
N ASP A 4 14.83 7.07 14.61
CA ASP A 4 14.87 8.40 15.21
C ASP A 4 16.28 8.73 15.73
N SER A 5 16.94 7.80 16.43
CA SER A 5 18.31 8.01 16.93
C SER A 5 19.33 8.29 15.83
N TYR A 6 19.10 7.76 14.64
CA TYR A 6 19.93 8.03 13.48
C TYR A 6 19.59 9.39 12.86
N LYS A 7 18.31 9.77 12.80
CA LYS A 7 17.87 11.10 12.37
C LYS A 7 18.45 12.19 13.26
N GLU A 8 18.53 11.97 14.57
CA GLU A 8 19.15 12.90 15.51
C GLU A 8 20.65 13.12 15.25
N LYS A 9 21.34 12.14 14.64
CA LYS A 9 22.79 12.22 14.38
C LYS A 9 23.13 12.99 13.11
N ASP A 10 22.33 12.87 12.05
CA ASP A 10 22.66 13.44 10.74
C ASP A 10 21.53 14.24 10.07
N GLY A 11 20.38 14.37 10.73
CA GLY A 11 19.23 15.12 10.25
C GLY A 11 18.35 14.40 9.21
N HIS A 12 18.67 13.16 8.82
CA HIS A 12 17.93 12.46 7.77
C HIS A 12 16.84 11.52 8.31
N THR A 13 15.61 11.64 7.80
CA THR A 13 14.52 10.71 8.16
C THR A 13 14.77 9.32 7.60
N ARG A 14 14.65 8.29 8.44
CA ARG A 14 14.68 6.88 7.99
C ARG A 14 13.25 6.40 7.80
N PHE A 15 13.05 5.60 6.77
CA PHE A 15 11.74 5.11 6.38
C PHE A 15 11.68 3.60 6.52
N MET A 16 10.59 3.10 7.11
CA MET A 16 10.35 1.67 7.35
C MET A 16 9.11 1.26 6.60
N MET A 17 9.27 0.27 5.74
CA MET A 17 8.16 -0.46 5.13
C MET A 17 8.15 -1.89 5.67
N THR A 18 6.96 -2.44 5.80
CA THR A 18 6.77 -3.83 6.24
C THR A 18 5.98 -4.59 5.20
N GLU A 19 6.49 -5.76 4.82
CA GLU A 19 5.88 -6.61 3.82
C GLU A 19 5.17 -7.79 4.51
N ALA A 20 3.85 -7.88 4.32
CA ALA A 20 3.06 -9.02 4.76
C ALA A 20 1.88 -9.22 3.81
N TYR A 21 1.66 -10.46 3.36
CA TYR A 21 0.39 -10.86 2.76
C TYR A 21 -0.56 -11.22 3.91
N ALA A 22 -1.36 -10.26 4.36
CA ALA A 22 -2.20 -10.39 5.55
C ALA A 22 -3.58 -9.75 5.34
N SER A 23 -4.49 -9.94 6.30
CA SER A 23 -5.80 -9.28 6.30
C SER A 23 -5.65 -7.76 6.46
N LEU A 24 -6.65 -6.97 6.01
CA LEU A 24 -6.68 -5.52 6.23
C LEU A 24 -6.52 -5.17 7.71
N GLU A 25 -7.21 -5.90 8.60
CA GLU A 25 -7.13 -5.69 10.04
C GLU A 25 -5.70 -5.88 10.57
N ASP A 26 -5.00 -6.92 10.12
CA ASP A 26 -3.63 -7.19 10.53
C ASP A 26 -2.63 -6.20 9.93
N LEU A 27 -2.86 -5.75 8.69
CA LEU A 27 -2.07 -4.69 8.07
C LEU A 27 -2.17 -3.38 8.87
N MET A 28 -3.36 -3.03 9.37
CA MET A 28 -3.54 -1.81 10.18
C MET A 28 -2.77 -1.86 11.50
N LYS A 29 -2.62 -3.05 12.11
CA LYS A 29 -1.83 -3.23 13.34
C LYS A 29 -0.35 -2.84 13.14
N TRP A 30 0.18 -2.96 11.92
CA TRP A 30 1.58 -2.61 11.63
C TRP A 30 1.86 -1.11 11.70
N PHE A 31 0.88 -0.23 11.52
CA PHE A 31 1.06 1.21 11.75
C PHE A 31 1.35 1.52 13.23
N GLY A 32 0.99 0.63 14.15
CA GLY A 32 1.14 0.83 15.59
C GLY A 32 0.09 1.80 16.14
N THR A 33 0.48 2.57 17.15
CA THR A 33 -0.36 3.62 17.76
C THR A 33 0.36 4.95 17.74
N GLU A 34 -0.33 6.07 18.01
CA GLU A 34 0.32 7.39 18.09
C GLU A 34 1.46 7.43 19.12
N GLN A 35 1.32 6.70 20.24
CA GLN A 35 2.34 6.65 21.30
C GLN A 35 3.47 5.67 20.99
N ARG A 36 3.22 4.68 20.12
CA ARG A 36 4.19 3.69 19.68
C ARG A 36 4.01 3.45 18.18
N PRO A 37 4.51 4.38 17.34
CA PRO A 37 4.41 4.24 15.90
C PRO A 37 5.20 3.01 15.44
N GLY A 38 4.60 2.26 14.52
CA GLY A 38 5.18 1.07 13.92
C GLY A 38 5.82 1.35 12.57
N SER A 39 5.43 0.56 11.58
CA SER A 39 5.79 0.76 10.18
C SER A 39 5.25 2.10 9.68
N HIS A 40 6.08 2.83 8.92
CA HIS A 40 5.62 4.06 8.29
C HIS A 40 4.66 3.76 7.14
N MET A 41 4.83 2.60 6.50
CA MET A 41 4.03 2.17 5.37
C MET A 41 4.06 0.64 5.23
N PRO A 42 3.09 -0.07 5.83
CA PRO A 42 2.80 -1.45 5.48
C PRO A 42 2.41 -1.53 4.01
N PHE A 43 2.99 -2.46 3.26
CA PHE A 43 2.69 -2.61 1.83
C PHE A 43 1.22 -3.01 1.61
N ASN A 44 0.50 -2.23 0.79
CA ASN A 44 -0.84 -2.56 0.36
C ASN A 44 -0.79 -3.39 -0.93
N PHE A 45 -1.02 -4.70 -0.80
CA PHE A 45 -1.07 -5.63 -1.93
C PHE A 45 -2.48 -5.98 -2.39
N ASP A 46 -3.53 -5.26 -1.99
CA ASP A 46 -4.91 -5.60 -2.37
C ASP A 46 -5.12 -5.57 -3.88
N PHE A 47 -4.45 -4.65 -4.60
CA PHE A 47 -4.46 -4.65 -6.07
C PHE A 47 -3.73 -5.83 -6.72
N ILE A 48 -3.01 -6.63 -5.94
CA ILE A 48 -2.37 -7.86 -6.42
C ILE A 48 -3.18 -9.09 -6.00
N MET A 49 -3.75 -9.08 -4.78
CA MET A 49 -4.42 -10.24 -4.20
C MET A 49 -5.91 -10.33 -4.55
N SER A 50 -6.58 -9.20 -4.65
CA SER A 50 -8.05 -9.11 -4.54
C SER A 50 -8.75 -8.75 -5.85
N ILE A 51 -8.00 -8.42 -6.90
CA ILE A 51 -8.54 -8.06 -8.23
C ILE A 51 -7.81 -8.78 -9.37
N ASN A 52 -8.54 -9.02 -10.46
CA ASN A 52 -8.04 -9.67 -11.67
C ASN A 52 -8.63 -9.03 -12.95
N SER A 53 -8.37 -9.62 -14.12
CA SER A 53 -8.87 -9.12 -15.42
C SER A 53 -10.41 -9.06 -15.52
N GLY A 54 -11.13 -9.85 -14.74
CA GLY A 54 -12.59 -9.85 -14.66
C GLY A 54 -13.19 -8.82 -13.70
N SER A 55 -12.36 -8.17 -12.86
CA SER A 55 -12.84 -7.18 -11.89
C SER A 55 -13.43 -5.95 -12.57
N LEU A 56 -14.53 -5.46 -12.02
CA LEU A 56 -15.27 -4.28 -12.46
C LEU A 56 -14.81 -3.04 -11.70
N ALA A 57 -15.19 -1.84 -12.18
CA ALA A 57 -14.81 -0.58 -11.54
C ALA A 57 -15.18 -0.52 -10.05
N ASP A 58 -16.32 -1.10 -9.67
CA ASP A 58 -16.79 -1.14 -8.28
C ASP A 58 -15.87 -1.97 -7.37
N ASP A 59 -15.20 -3.00 -7.89
CA ASP A 59 -14.23 -3.79 -7.12
C ASP A 59 -13.02 -2.94 -6.74
N TYR A 60 -12.51 -2.13 -7.68
CA TYR A 60 -11.39 -1.22 -7.43
C TYR A 60 -11.79 -0.15 -6.42
N LYS A 61 -12.96 0.48 -6.63
CA LYS A 61 -13.47 1.52 -5.73
C LYS A 61 -13.61 0.99 -4.31
N ARG A 62 -14.20 -0.19 -4.15
CA ARG A 62 -14.40 -0.81 -2.84
C ARG A 62 -13.07 -1.01 -2.11
N LEU A 63 -12.05 -1.56 -2.79
CA LEU A 63 -10.73 -1.77 -2.17
C LEU A 63 -10.03 -0.45 -1.79
N ILE A 64 -10.15 0.58 -2.65
CA ILE A 64 -9.62 1.92 -2.37
C ILE A 64 -10.29 2.50 -1.12
N ASP A 65 -11.63 2.45 -1.06
CA ASP A 65 -12.41 2.98 0.04
C ASP A 65 -12.12 2.21 1.35
N GLU A 66 -12.04 0.88 1.30
CA GLU A 66 -11.71 0.03 2.46
C GLU A 66 -10.33 0.36 3.04
N TRP A 67 -9.31 0.49 2.18
CA TRP A 67 -7.94 0.82 2.62
C TRP A 67 -7.87 2.21 3.28
N ILE A 68 -8.50 3.21 2.65
CA ILE A 68 -8.52 4.59 3.17
C ILE A 68 -9.33 4.66 4.47
N ALA A 69 -10.49 4.00 4.55
CA ALA A 69 -11.37 4.06 5.72
C ALA A 69 -10.79 3.34 6.94
N ALA A 70 -10.02 2.27 6.74
CA ALA A 70 -9.37 1.54 7.82
C ALA A 70 -8.09 2.22 8.32
N MET A 71 -7.51 3.13 7.55
CA MET A 71 -6.22 3.74 7.87
C MET A 71 -6.28 4.62 9.12
N PRO A 72 -5.30 4.51 10.04
CA PRO A 72 -5.20 5.45 11.14
C PRO A 72 -4.95 6.88 10.62
N SER A 73 -5.42 7.88 11.36
CA SER A 73 -5.30 9.31 11.01
C SER A 73 -3.87 9.79 10.76
N PHE A 74 -2.88 9.13 11.35
CA PHE A 74 -1.45 9.42 11.19
C PHE A 74 -0.76 8.57 10.11
N GLY A 75 -1.48 7.66 9.45
CA GLY A 75 -0.98 6.83 8.37
C GLY A 75 -1.04 7.53 7.01
N SER A 76 -0.26 7.02 6.06
CA SER A 76 -0.35 7.42 4.65
C SER A 76 -0.63 6.21 3.76
N PRO A 77 -1.58 6.30 2.81
CA PRO A 77 -1.88 5.22 1.89
C PRO A 77 -0.72 4.96 0.93
N ASN A 78 -0.71 3.75 0.36
CA ASN A 78 0.18 3.33 -0.72
C ASN A 78 -0.56 2.33 -1.62
N TRP A 79 -0.10 2.20 -2.86
CA TRP A 79 -0.78 1.41 -3.89
C TRP A 79 0.23 0.58 -4.68
N VAL A 80 0.24 -0.73 -4.49
CA VAL A 80 1.17 -1.62 -5.19
C VAL A 80 0.46 -2.38 -6.30
N LEU A 81 0.81 -2.07 -7.56
CA LEU A 81 0.26 -2.77 -8.73
C LEU A 81 1.04 -4.05 -9.09
N GLY A 82 2.27 -4.20 -8.62
CA GLY A 82 3.09 -5.39 -8.88
C GLY A 82 4.39 -5.39 -8.09
N ASN A 83 4.97 -6.58 -7.94
CA ASN A 83 6.26 -6.82 -7.29
C ASN A 83 6.99 -7.97 -8.02
N HIS A 84 8.11 -8.45 -7.46
CA HIS A 84 8.94 -9.48 -8.07
C HIS A 84 8.38 -10.91 -7.93
N ASP A 85 7.43 -11.13 -7.01
CA ASP A 85 6.81 -12.44 -6.77
C ASP A 85 5.59 -12.72 -7.65
N ARG A 86 5.04 -11.67 -8.28
CA ARG A 86 3.72 -11.70 -8.92
C ARG A 86 3.83 -11.38 -10.40
N PRO A 87 3.01 -12.01 -11.27
CA PRO A 87 3.03 -11.71 -12.69
C PRO A 87 2.83 -10.21 -12.96
N ARG A 88 3.51 -9.71 -13.99
CA ARG A 88 3.48 -8.29 -14.38
C ARG A 88 2.03 -7.83 -14.63
N VAL A 89 1.74 -6.57 -14.32
CA VAL A 89 0.41 -5.96 -14.45
C VAL A 89 -0.22 -6.17 -15.84
N ALA A 90 0.55 -5.97 -16.92
CA ALA A 90 0.04 -6.17 -18.29
C ALA A 90 -0.31 -7.63 -18.60
N SER A 91 0.33 -8.59 -17.93
CA SER A 91 -0.03 -10.02 -18.03
C SER A 91 -1.28 -10.36 -17.22
N ARG A 92 -1.52 -9.68 -16.08
CA ARG A 92 -2.70 -9.91 -15.24
C ARG A 92 -3.98 -9.24 -15.77
N TYR A 93 -3.88 -8.04 -16.34
CA TYR A 93 -5.04 -7.23 -16.75
C TYR A 93 -5.14 -6.94 -18.25
N GLY A 94 -4.14 -7.36 -19.03
CA GLY A 94 -4.01 -7.02 -20.44
C GLY A 94 -3.27 -5.69 -20.65
N ARG A 95 -2.68 -5.53 -21.84
CA ARG A 95 -1.91 -4.33 -22.20
C ARG A 95 -2.76 -3.06 -22.21
N ASP A 96 -4.01 -3.18 -22.65
CA ASP A 96 -4.92 -2.04 -22.80
C ASP A 96 -5.27 -1.36 -21.46
N ARG A 97 -5.28 -2.13 -20.36
CA ARG A 97 -5.59 -1.61 -19.02
C ARG A 97 -4.36 -1.20 -18.21
N ALA A 98 -3.17 -1.66 -18.58
CA ALA A 98 -1.95 -1.45 -17.80
C ALA A 98 -1.64 0.05 -17.60
N ALA A 99 -1.82 0.88 -18.64
CA ALA A 99 -1.62 2.32 -18.55
C ALA A 99 -2.64 2.99 -17.62
N GLY A 100 -3.93 2.60 -17.70
CA GLY A 100 -4.98 3.13 -16.83
C GLY A 100 -4.75 2.79 -15.36
N LEU A 101 -4.31 1.57 -15.06
CA LEU A 101 -3.93 1.18 -13.70
C LEU A 101 -2.73 1.97 -13.18
N ALA A 102 -1.72 2.22 -14.03
CA ALA A 102 -0.58 3.05 -13.66
C ALA A 102 -1.00 4.50 -13.37
N ILE A 103 -1.88 5.09 -14.20
CA ILE A 103 -2.44 6.42 -13.95
C ILE A 103 -3.17 6.44 -12.61
N MET A 104 -4.05 5.46 -12.36
CA MET A 104 -4.77 5.34 -11.09
C MET A 104 -3.79 5.32 -9.90
N GLY A 105 -2.77 4.46 -9.94
CA GLY A 105 -1.76 4.39 -8.88
C GLY A 105 -0.96 5.69 -8.67
N MET A 106 -0.81 6.52 -9.71
CA MET A 106 -0.14 7.83 -9.64
C MET A 106 -1.06 8.99 -9.24
N THR A 107 -2.38 8.77 -9.22
CA THR A 107 -3.38 9.81 -8.91
C THR A 107 -4.14 9.58 -7.60
N LEU A 108 -4.12 8.35 -7.09
CA LEU A 108 -4.63 8.06 -5.75
C LEU A 108 -3.75 8.75 -4.70
N PRO A 109 -4.32 9.14 -3.53
CA PRO A 109 -3.55 9.79 -2.48
C PRO A 109 -2.44 8.88 -1.97
N GLY A 110 -1.31 9.47 -1.56
CA GLY A 110 -0.13 8.76 -1.05
C GLY A 110 1.13 9.09 -1.82
#